data_AF-A0A8H3B6B7-F1
#
_entry.id   AF-A0A8H3B6B7-F1
#
_cell.length_a   1.000
_cell.length_b   1.000
_cell.length_c   1.000
_cell.angle_alpha   90.00
_cell.angle_beta   90.00
_cell.angle_gamma   90.00
#
_symmetry.space_group_name_H-M   'P 1'
#
loop_
_entity.id
_entity.type
_entity.pdbx_description
1 polymer ?
#
loop_
_entity_poly.entity_id
_entity_poly.type
_entity_poly.pdbx_seq_one_letter_code
_entity_poly.pdbx_strand_id
1 'polypeptide(L)'
;MIKQIRFRSLPLAPRATRIYSRRHSAVAAREVWPSRPSQETVLAHAQRLDDLAVTHAPPEVKAPVAVDPFKLLAKDLDHLRADLLSLVPASHPELTAIARYYFESAGKHLRPVLILLFAKAANGIASGWDEKCRAMVNSDPEALNRPLSPPDVLTDYNPMLPQHTRFSPSSAFSTYAWQRSPRAAFSTSHSPLPSTTPVLPTQRRLAQITEMIHVASLLHDDVIDKADTRRSRPSAPAKFGNKLSILGGDFLLARASAGLARLGDLEVVELVSSMINNLVEGEIVQLEEVFGGTGSELTPIGPDAARWNLYLKKSYLKTASLMAKSARASVVLGGALSRDSEAAPRLSDERIKDIAYLYGRNIGIAFQLVDDMLDFSTTAELGKPSGGADMQLGLTTAPALFAWEEEPKMGELISRRFSRDGDVEMVSIHPVSYTHLDAISPARSGTISHRHPLQYQYPPEAKCHYGPVINYMAKCPGSCSTWKGDTGTPWFKISQETYANGQWAADKLANNNATWAVTIPKNLAAGEYLLRHEIIALHAGASIGGAQFYPVCAQITVTGGGSVNPSGIAFPGAYSATDPGILFNPYLGEASNAAYVAPGGPVTSV
;
A
#
# COMPACT_ATOMS: atom_id res chain seq x y z
N MET A 1 -1.30 -58.09 0.64
CA MET A 1 -2.49 -58.87 1.05
C MET A 1 -3.36 -57.96 1.91
N ILE A 2 -4.67 -57.89 1.64
CA ILE A 2 -5.76 -57.24 2.44
C ILE A 2 -5.81 -55.70 2.36
N LYS A 3 -6.94 -54.99 2.13
CA LYS A 3 -8.25 -55.16 1.47
C LYS A 3 -8.89 -53.75 1.51
N GLN A 4 -9.58 -53.34 0.44
CA GLN A 4 -10.40 -52.12 0.42
C GLN A 4 -11.59 -52.22 1.38
N ILE A 5 -11.92 -51.12 2.09
CA ILE A 5 -13.12 -50.97 2.91
C ILE A 5 -14.04 -49.92 2.26
N ARG A 6 -15.27 -50.33 1.92
CA ARG A 6 -16.38 -49.45 1.50
C ARG A 6 -17.21 -49.05 2.72
N PHE A 7 -17.58 -47.77 2.84
CA PHE A 7 -18.56 -47.31 3.82
C PHE A 7 -19.98 -47.28 3.23
N ARG A 8 -20.96 -47.83 3.97
CA ARG A 8 -22.40 -47.73 3.71
C ARG A 8 -23.00 -46.62 4.59
N SER A 9 -23.85 -45.79 4.01
CA SER A 9 -24.67 -44.77 4.67
C SER A 9 -25.86 -45.41 5.41
N LEU A 10 -26.15 -44.93 6.63
CA LEU A 10 -27.38 -45.21 7.38
C LEU A 10 -28.24 -43.93 7.51
N PRO A 11 -29.59 -44.03 7.49
CA PRO A 11 -30.48 -42.88 7.47
C PRO A 11 -30.89 -42.42 8.88
N LEU A 12 -31.14 -41.12 9.07
CA LEU A 12 -31.70 -40.54 10.29
C LEU A 12 -33.18 -40.15 10.08
N ALA A 13 -34.03 -40.60 11.00
CA ALA A 13 -35.47 -40.32 11.12
C ALA A 13 -35.73 -39.19 12.16
N PRO A 14 -36.96 -38.62 12.26
CA PRO A 14 -37.16 -37.17 12.38
C PRO A 14 -37.60 -36.60 13.76
N ARG A 15 -37.32 -35.28 13.91
CA ARG A 15 -38.02 -34.16 14.60
C ARG A 15 -38.50 -34.29 16.07
N ALA A 16 -38.06 -33.34 16.89
CA ALA A 16 -38.96 -32.54 17.75
C ALA A 16 -38.38 -31.13 18.01
N THR A 17 -39.22 -30.12 17.78
CA THR A 17 -38.98 -28.68 17.85
C THR A 17 -39.15 -28.17 19.28
N ARG A 18 -38.31 -27.23 19.74
CA ARG A 18 -38.74 -26.20 20.70
C ARG A 18 -38.06 -24.87 20.42
N ILE A 19 -38.92 -23.86 20.36
CA ILE A 19 -38.74 -22.50 19.85
C ILE A 19 -38.17 -21.62 20.96
N TYR A 20 -37.15 -20.83 20.66
CA TYR A 20 -36.93 -19.53 21.30
C TYR A 20 -36.70 -18.50 20.19
N SER A 21 -37.66 -17.60 20.03
CA SER A 21 -37.67 -16.56 19.02
C SER A 21 -36.90 -15.33 19.53
N ARG A 22 -35.86 -14.92 18.80
CA ARG A 22 -35.53 -13.50 18.63
C ARG A 22 -35.35 -13.26 17.15
N ARG A 23 -36.25 -12.44 16.60
CA ARG A 23 -36.24 -12.01 15.20
C ARG A 23 -35.00 -11.14 14.96
N HIS A 24 -34.05 -11.63 14.18
CA HIS A 24 -33.25 -10.77 13.33
C HIS A 24 -33.51 -11.19 11.88
N SER A 25 -34.18 -10.29 11.15
CA SER A 25 -34.41 -10.44 9.73
C SER A 25 -33.06 -10.46 9.00
N ALA A 26 -32.64 -11.64 8.55
CA ALA A 26 -31.55 -11.78 7.61
C ALA A 26 -32.03 -11.25 6.24
N VAL A 27 -31.80 -9.97 5.98
CA VAL A 27 -31.71 -9.49 4.60
C VAL A 27 -30.34 -9.96 4.12
N ALA A 28 -30.33 -10.94 3.22
CA ALA A 28 -29.14 -11.33 2.48
C ALA A 28 -28.72 -10.14 1.60
N ALA A 29 -27.91 -9.24 2.16
CA ALA A 29 -27.22 -8.24 1.39
C ALA A 29 -26.18 -8.96 0.53
N ARG A 30 -26.34 -8.92 -0.79
CA ARG A 30 -25.21 -9.13 -1.70
C ARG A 30 -24.17 -8.09 -1.32
N GLU A 31 -23.02 -8.52 -0.82
CA GLU A 31 -21.86 -7.65 -0.63
C GLU A 31 -21.35 -7.21 -2.01
N VAL A 32 -21.92 -6.10 -2.49
CA VAL A 32 -21.37 -5.32 -3.59
C VAL A 32 -20.28 -4.44 -2.99
N TRP A 33 -19.03 -4.80 -3.21
CA TRP A 33 -17.90 -3.91 -2.98
C TRP A 33 -18.02 -2.74 -3.97
N PRO A 34 -17.96 -1.47 -3.50
CA PRO A 34 -18.28 -0.32 -4.35
C PRO A 34 -17.30 -0.23 -5.52
N SER A 35 -17.88 -0.32 -6.72
CA SER A 35 -17.27 -0.10 -8.02
C SER A 35 -16.79 1.35 -8.15
N ARG A 36 -15.49 1.60 -7.93
CA ARG A 36 -14.90 2.94 -7.68
C ARG A 36 -15.61 3.60 -6.48
N PRO A 37 -14.93 4.15 -5.47
CA PRO A 37 -15.67 5.00 -4.55
C PRO A 37 -16.16 6.19 -5.40
N SER A 38 -17.47 6.29 -5.61
CA SER A 38 -18.06 7.51 -6.18
C SER A 38 -17.58 8.70 -5.34
N GLN A 39 -17.54 9.92 -5.89
CA GLN A 39 -17.23 11.10 -5.07
C GLN A 39 -18.09 11.11 -3.79
N GLU A 40 -19.34 10.63 -3.86
CA GLU A 40 -20.22 10.43 -2.69
C GLU A 40 -19.74 9.36 -1.70
N THR A 41 -19.10 8.27 -2.14
CA THR A 41 -18.58 7.23 -1.24
C THR A 41 -17.27 7.67 -0.57
N VAL A 42 -16.40 8.39 -1.30
CA VAL A 42 -15.22 9.05 -0.71
C VAL A 42 -15.65 10.13 0.26
N LEU A 43 -16.64 10.97 -0.11
CA LEU A 43 -17.23 11.99 0.75
C LEU A 43 -17.98 11.39 1.94
N ALA A 44 -18.67 10.25 1.81
CA ALA A 44 -19.33 9.59 2.93
C ALA A 44 -18.33 8.90 3.87
N HIS A 45 -17.21 8.39 3.35
CA HIS A 45 -16.14 7.83 4.17
C HIS A 45 -15.29 8.94 4.82
N ALA A 46 -15.09 10.07 4.15
CA ALA A 46 -14.50 11.30 4.68
C ALA A 46 -15.42 11.98 5.70
N GLN A 47 -16.73 12.03 5.46
CA GLN A 47 -17.75 12.49 6.42
C GLN A 47 -17.81 11.56 7.63
N ARG A 48 -17.70 10.23 7.47
CA ARG A 48 -17.52 9.33 8.63
C ARG A 48 -16.21 9.59 9.37
N LEU A 49 -15.13 9.98 8.69
CA LEU A 49 -13.86 10.33 9.31
C LEU A 49 -13.93 11.70 10.01
N ASP A 50 -14.70 12.65 9.48
CA ASP A 50 -15.00 13.97 10.07
C ASP A 50 -15.98 13.84 11.26
N ASP A 51 -16.97 12.94 11.18
CA ASP A 51 -17.85 12.57 12.30
C ASP A 51 -17.09 11.79 13.39
N LEU A 52 -15.96 11.14 13.04
CA LEU A 52 -15.00 10.54 13.96
C LEU A 52 -13.97 11.56 14.48
N ALA A 53 -13.82 12.73 13.86
CA ALA A 53 -12.95 13.80 14.34
C ALA A 53 -13.62 14.50 15.53
N VAL A 54 -13.12 14.24 16.73
CA VAL A 54 -13.52 15.02 17.91
C VAL A 54 -13.21 16.49 17.65
N THR A 55 -14.16 17.36 17.96
CA THR A 55 -14.13 18.84 17.91
C THR A 55 -13.09 19.45 18.85
N HIS A 56 -11.84 19.03 18.76
CA HIS A 56 -10.70 19.71 19.36
C HIS A 56 -9.90 20.29 18.23
N ALA A 57 -9.71 21.62 18.27
CA ALA A 57 -8.79 22.30 17.36
C ALA A 57 -7.47 21.51 17.35
N PRO A 58 -6.93 21.14 16.17
CA PRO A 58 -5.67 20.42 16.10
C PRO A 58 -4.63 21.24 16.87
N PRO A 59 -3.88 20.64 17.80
CA PRO A 59 -2.78 21.34 18.44
C PRO A 59 -1.87 21.87 17.34
N GLU A 60 -1.45 23.12 17.48
CA GLU A 60 -0.58 23.85 16.56
C GLU A 60 0.55 22.91 16.09
N VAL A 61 0.45 22.41 14.86
CA VAL A 61 1.39 21.43 14.31
C VAL A 61 2.69 22.17 14.06
N LYS A 62 3.59 22.16 15.05
CA LYS A 62 5.00 22.47 14.83
C LYS A 62 5.45 21.63 13.63
N ALA A 63 6.16 22.25 12.69
CA ALA A 63 6.65 21.61 11.46
C ALA A 63 7.07 20.16 11.75
N PRO A 64 6.58 19.17 10.98
CA PRO A 64 6.88 17.78 11.26
C PRO A 64 8.40 17.63 11.15
N VAL A 65 9.05 17.45 12.29
CA VAL A 65 10.40 16.91 12.32
C VAL A 65 10.28 15.59 11.58
N ALA A 66 11.01 15.43 10.48
CA ALA A 66 11.04 14.18 9.73
C ALA A 66 11.65 13.09 10.63
N VAL A 67 10.82 12.46 11.46
CA VAL A 67 11.21 11.37 12.34
C VAL A 67 11.21 10.11 11.49
N ASP A 68 12.40 9.58 11.24
CA ASP A 68 12.58 8.29 10.60
C ASP A 68 12.00 7.18 11.52
N PRO A 69 10.94 6.46 11.09
CA PRO A 69 10.29 5.43 11.91
C PRO A 69 11.22 4.26 12.23
N PHE A 70 12.21 3.97 11.39
CA PHE A 70 13.19 2.92 11.63
C PHE A 70 14.19 3.35 12.70
N LYS A 71 14.65 4.61 12.68
CA LYS A 71 15.51 5.15 13.75
C LYS A 71 14.79 5.18 15.09
N LEU A 72 13.51 5.54 15.11
CA LEU A 72 12.68 5.54 16.31
C LEU A 72 12.55 4.14 16.95
N LEU A 73 12.66 3.09 16.14
CA LEU A 73 12.52 1.70 16.55
C LEU A 73 13.83 0.90 16.49
N ALA A 74 14.98 1.52 16.23
CA ALA A 74 16.23 0.81 15.94
C ALA A 74 16.55 -0.28 16.98
N LYS A 75 16.52 0.07 18.27
CA LYS A 75 16.73 -0.88 19.38
C LYS A 75 15.70 -2.01 19.42
N ASP A 76 14.43 -1.70 19.11
CA ASP A 76 13.35 -2.69 19.10
C ASP A 76 13.49 -3.66 17.92
N LEU A 77 13.96 -3.18 16.76
CA LEU A 77 14.20 -3.97 15.56
C LEU A 77 15.45 -4.85 15.66
N ASP A 78 16.53 -4.35 16.29
CA ASP A 78 17.75 -5.13 16.54
C ASP A 78 17.45 -6.36 17.39
N HIS A 79 16.68 -6.18 18.47
CA HIS A 79 16.21 -7.29 19.30
C HIS A 79 15.30 -8.23 18.51
N LEU A 80 14.37 -7.70 17.71
CA LEU A 80 13.44 -8.52 16.93
C LEU A 80 14.18 -9.47 15.97
N ARG A 81 15.23 -9.01 15.30
CA ARG A 81 16.02 -9.84 14.39
C ARG A 81 16.80 -10.94 15.13
N ALA A 82 17.45 -10.59 16.23
CA ALA A 82 18.19 -11.54 17.04
C ALA A 82 17.26 -12.64 17.59
N ASP A 83 16.11 -12.24 18.10
CA ASP A 83 15.10 -13.14 18.66
C ASP A 83 14.45 -14.01 17.57
N LEU A 84 14.15 -13.48 16.38
CA LEU A 84 13.61 -14.30 15.28
C LEU A 84 14.54 -15.45 14.94
N LEU A 85 15.85 -15.17 14.82
CA LEU A 85 16.86 -16.20 14.54
C LEU A 85 17.02 -17.22 15.68
N SER A 86 16.63 -16.87 16.90
CA SER A 86 16.64 -17.76 18.05
C SER A 86 15.39 -18.63 18.14
N LEU A 87 14.25 -18.20 17.58
CA LEU A 87 12.97 -18.92 17.61
C LEU A 87 12.80 -19.98 16.51
N VAL A 88 13.48 -19.81 15.38
CA VAL A 88 13.37 -20.69 14.21
C VAL A 88 14.22 -21.97 14.19
N PRO A 89 15.25 -22.20 15.03
CA PRO A 89 15.97 -23.47 15.00
C PRO A 89 15.06 -24.68 15.23
N ALA A 90 15.28 -25.73 14.45
CA ALA A 90 14.60 -27.02 14.54
C ALA A 90 15.53 -28.08 15.13
N SER A 91 14.97 -29.22 15.52
CA SER A 91 15.76 -30.39 15.91
C SER A 91 16.58 -30.95 14.73
N HIS A 92 16.12 -30.75 13.50
CA HIS A 92 16.80 -31.16 12.27
C HIS A 92 17.60 -30.00 11.66
N PRO A 93 18.90 -30.18 11.35
CA PRO A 93 19.76 -29.12 10.80
C PRO A 93 19.26 -28.54 9.47
N GLU A 94 18.77 -29.38 8.55
CA GLU A 94 18.29 -28.90 7.24
C GLU A 94 17.05 -28.01 7.36
N LEU A 95 16.14 -28.35 8.29
CA LEU A 95 14.95 -27.56 8.54
C LEU A 95 15.30 -26.22 9.18
N THR A 96 16.34 -26.20 10.04
CA THR A 96 16.92 -24.97 10.57
C THR A 96 17.51 -24.10 9.47
N ALA A 97 18.28 -24.70 8.55
CA ALA A 97 18.96 -23.98 7.48
C ALA A 97 17.96 -23.29 6.55
N ILE A 98 16.86 -23.95 6.18
CA ILE A 98 15.85 -23.34 5.32
C ILE A 98 15.00 -22.31 6.07
N ALA A 99 14.60 -22.60 7.31
CA ALA A 99 13.79 -21.67 8.12
C ALA A 99 14.51 -20.35 8.37
N ARG A 100 15.85 -20.36 8.49
CA ARG A 100 16.68 -19.14 8.67
C ARG A 100 16.95 -18.38 7.38
N TYR A 101 16.83 -19.03 6.23
CA TYR A 101 17.40 -18.56 4.97
C TYR A 101 17.00 -17.12 4.61
N TYR A 102 15.71 -16.79 4.74
CA TYR A 102 15.22 -15.45 4.41
C TYR A 102 15.32 -14.42 5.54
N PHE A 103 15.55 -14.84 6.79
CA PHE A 103 15.83 -13.94 7.90
C PHE A 103 17.29 -13.46 7.91
N GLU A 104 18.20 -14.22 7.28
CA GLU A 104 19.62 -13.84 7.18
C GLU A 104 19.83 -12.71 6.14
N SER A 105 18.93 -12.61 5.16
CA SER A 105 18.90 -11.48 4.21
C SER A 105 18.29 -10.22 4.85
N ALA A 106 18.80 -9.03 4.48
CA ALA A 106 18.20 -7.77 4.90
C ALA A 106 16.80 -7.62 4.28
N GLY A 107 15.76 -7.63 5.11
CA GLY A 107 14.39 -7.32 4.70
C GLY A 107 14.03 -5.87 4.99
N LYS A 108 12.97 -5.36 4.34
CA LYS A 108 12.43 -4.01 4.62
C LYS A 108 11.76 -3.91 6.00
N HIS A 109 11.43 -5.04 6.64
CA HIS A 109 10.82 -5.17 7.98
C HIS A 109 9.66 -4.19 8.28
N LEU A 110 8.90 -3.81 7.24
CA LEU A 110 7.83 -2.83 7.35
C LEU A 110 6.69 -3.29 8.27
N ARG A 111 6.38 -4.59 8.28
CA ARG A 111 5.27 -5.17 9.07
C ARG A 111 5.62 -5.17 10.57
N PRO A 112 6.81 -5.65 11.01
CA PRO A 112 7.27 -5.44 12.37
C PRO A 112 7.28 -3.97 12.82
N VAL A 113 7.78 -3.06 11.98
CA VAL A 113 7.78 -1.61 12.26
C VAL A 113 6.36 -1.12 12.55
N LEU A 114 5.39 -1.46 11.69
CA LEU A 114 4.00 -1.06 11.86
C LEU A 114 3.44 -1.51 13.23
N ILE A 115 3.65 -2.78 13.60
CA ILE A 115 3.16 -3.36 14.85
C ILE A 115 3.75 -2.63 16.07
N LEU A 116 5.06 -2.37 16.03
CA LEU A 116 5.79 -1.71 17.11
C LEU A 116 5.44 -0.22 17.24
N LEU A 117 5.18 0.47 16.12
CA LEU A 117 4.68 1.85 16.14
C LEU A 117 3.28 1.92 16.74
N PHE A 118 2.37 1.01 16.37
CA PHE A 118 1.05 0.95 16.99
C PHE A 118 1.09 0.62 18.47
N ALA A 119 2.01 -0.25 18.90
CA ALA A 119 2.25 -0.48 20.31
C ALA A 119 2.66 0.82 21.01
N LYS A 120 3.68 1.54 20.51
CA LYS A 120 4.11 2.81 21.10
C LYS A 120 3.02 3.89 21.09
N ALA A 121 2.18 3.91 20.05
CA ALA A 121 1.12 4.90 19.89
C ALA A 121 -0.09 4.64 20.79
N ALA A 122 -0.47 3.38 21.03
CA ALA A 122 -1.69 3.03 21.76
C ALA A 122 -1.47 2.66 23.23
N ASN A 123 -0.26 2.24 23.60
CA ASN A 123 0.08 1.89 24.98
C ASN A 123 -0.09 3.10 25.90
N GLY A 124 -0.88 2.94 26.97
CA GLY A 124 -1.24 4.02 27.89
C GLY A 124 -2.58 4.71 27.59
N ILE A 125 -3.17 4.45 26.42
CA ILE A 125 -4.45 5.06 26.00
C ILE A 125 -5.63 4.13 26.28
N ALA A 126 -5.46 2.84 25.97
CA ALA A 126 -6.53 1.84 26.05
C ALA A 126 -6.95 1.52 27.49
N SER A 127 -8.23 1.17 27.69
CA SER A 127 -8.81 1.00 29.02
C SER A 127 -8.16 -0.12 29.85
N GLY A 128 -7.72 -1.20 29.19
CA GLY A 128 -7.05 -2.34 29.81
C GLY A 128 -5.54 -2.22 29.97
N TRP A 129 -4.94 -1.07 29.65
CA TRP A 129 -3.48 -0.89 29.67
C TRP A 129 -2.84 -1.23 31.02
N ASP A 130 -3.40 -0.71 32.12
CA ASP A 130 -2.83 -0.90 33.46
C ASP A 130 -2.84 -2.38 33.90
N GLU A 131 -3.81 -3.15 33.44
CA GLU A 131 -3.87 -4.60 33.67
C GLU A 131 -2.77 -5.32 32.89
N LYS A 132 -2.63 -5.02 31.59
CA LYS A 132 -1.58 -5.60 30.73
C LYS A 132 -0.17 -5.24 31.21
N CYS A 133 0.04 -4.00 31.65
CA CYS A 133 1.31 -3.55 32.23
C CYS A 133 1.66 -4.29 33.52
N ARG A 134 0.71 -4.44 34.45
CA ARG A 134 0.94 -5.19 35.69
C ARG A 134 1.19 -6.67 35.42
N ALA A 135 0.47 -7.26 34.47
CA ALA A 135 0.70 -8.64 34.05
C ALA A 135 2.13 -8.83 33.54
N MET A 136 2.66 -7.88 32.73
CA MET A 136 4.05 -7.91 32.27
C MET A 136 5.05 -7.85 33.43
N VAL A 137 4.90 -6.87 34.34
CA VAL A 137 5.83 -6.68 35.47
C VAL A 137 5.86 -7.89 36.41
N ASN A 138 4.71 -8.54 36.60
CA ASN A 138 4.58 -9.69 37.49
C ASN A 138 4.88 -11.03 36.77
N SER A 139 5.10 -11.02 35.46
CA SER A 139 5.39 -12.22 34.67
C SER A 139 6.89 -12.54 34.61
N ASP A 140 7.20 -13.84 34.65
CA ASP A 140 8.53 -14.37 34.32
C ASP A 140 8.86 -14.04 32.85
N PRO A 141 10.04 -13.45 32.53
CA PRO A 141 10.45 -13.17 31.16
C PRO A 141 10.36 -14.37 30.21
N GLU A 142 10.55 -15.59 30.72
CA GLU A 142 10.46 -16.83 29.94
C GLU A 142 9.03 -17.38 29.81
N ALA A 143 8.04 -16.77 30.47
CA ALA A 143 6.66 -17.25 30.47
C ALA A 143 6.08 -17.35 29.04
N LEU A 144 6.44 -16.42 28.17
CA LEU A 144 5.96 -16.39 26.77
C LEU A 144 6.57 -17.52 25.91
N ASN A 145 7.73 -18.04 26.32
CA ASN A 145 8.39 -19.17 25.65
C ASN A 145 7.90 -20.52 26.20
N ARG A 146 7.27 -20.55 27.38
CA ARG A 146 6.83 -21.80 28.02
C ARG A 146 5.60 -22.40 27.30
N PRO A 147 5.58 -23.72 27.05
CA PRO A 147 4.39 -24.39 26.54
C PRO A 147 3.18 -24.27 27.50
N LEU A 148 1.96 -24.20 26.94
CA LEU A 148 0.73 -24.12 27.74
C LEU A 148 0.41 -25.46 28.45
N SER A 149 0.71 -26.57 27.78
CA SER A 149 0.58 -27.92 28.33
C SER A 149 1.93 -28.45 28.78
N PRO A 150 1.94 -29.49 29.64
CA PRO A 150 3.18 -30.11 30.08
C PRO A 150 4.08 -30.63 28.92
N PRO A 151 5.42 -30.58 29.08
CA PRO A 151 6.43 -31.12 28.17
C PRO A 151 6.20 -32.52 27.58
N ASP A 152 5.59 -33.40 28.35
CA ASP A 152 5.26 -34.78 27.98
C ASP A 152 4.05 -34.85 27.03
N VAL A 153 3.22 -33.81 26.99
CA VAL A 153 2.09 -33.66 26.06
C VAL A 153 2.51 -32.89 24.82
N LEU A 154 3.25 -31.79 24.99
CA LEU A 154 3.73 -30.94 23.90
C LEU A 154 5.15 -31.32 23.51
N THR A 155 5.27 -32.09 22.43
CA THR A 155 6.55 -32.58 21.89
C THR A 155 7.15 -31.65 20.81
N ASP A 156 6.80 -30.36 20.82
CA ASP A 156 7.35 -29.38 19.88
C ASP A 156 8.73 -28.89 20.34
N TYR A 157 9.81 -29.23 19.62
CA TYR A 157 11.16 -28.77 19.98
C TYR A 157 11.22 -27.25 20.09
N ASN A 158 11.35 -26.68 21.30
CA ASN A 158 11.48 -25.24 21.51
C ASN A 158 12.97 -24.89 21.73
N PRO A 159 13.60 -24.13 20.83
CA PRO A 159 15.02 -23.78 20.95
C PRO A 159 15.34 -22.94 22.19
N MET A 160 14.35 -22.21 22.74
CA MET A 160 14.51 -21.46 24.00
C MET A 160 14.39 -22.35 25.23
N LEU A 161 13.80 -23.55 25.11
CA LEU A 161 13.60 -24.50 26.22
C LEU A 161 13.89 -25.95 25.79
N PRO A 162 15.11 -26.25 25.29
CA PRO A 162 15.39 -27.51 24.58
C PRO A 162 15.31 -28.74 25.51
N GLN A 163 15.67 -28.60 26.79
CA GLN A 163 15.60 -29.72 27.75
C GLN A 163 14.15 -30.10 28.10
N HIS A 164 13.22 -29.16 28.01
CA HIS A 164 11.81 -29.35 28.38
C HIS A 164 10.90 -29.66 27.19
N THR A 165 11.41 -29.71 25.97
CA THR A 165 10.56 -29.80 24.78
C THR A 165 11.15 -30.68 23.69
N ARG A 166 12.34 -31.25 23.90
CA ARG A 166 12.94 -32.19 22.97
C ARG A 166 12.17 -33.51 23.01
N PHE A 167 11.74 -33.96 21.83
CA PHE A 167 11.19 -35.30 21.66
C PHE A 167 12.17 -36.36 22.17
N SER A 168 11.69 -37.23 23.07
CA SER A 168 12.36 -38.48 23.44
C SER A 168 11.43 -39.66 23.13
N PRO A 169 11.90 -40.72 22.47
CA PRO A 169 11.12 -41.94 22.29
C PRO A 169 10.61 -42.51 23.63
N SER A 170 11.39 -42.36 24.71
CA SER A 170 10.98 -42.81 26.04
C SER A 170 9.88 -41.96 26.67
N SER A 171 9.75 -40.68 26.34
CA SER A 171 8.71 -39.79 26.88
C SER A 171 7.38 -39.96 26.15
N ALA A 172 7.41 -40.26 24.84
CA ALA A 172 6.20 -40.49 24.03
C ALA A 172 5.41 -41.74 24.44
N PHE A 173 6.05 -42.70 25.11
CA PHE A 173 5.44 -43.95 25.60
C PHE A 173 5.48 -44.08 27.13
N SER A 174 5.83 -43.02 27.87
CA SER A 174 5.86 -43.01 29.33
C SER A 174 4.44 -42.96 29.91
N THR A 175 4.19 -43.71 30.99
CA THR A 175 2.95 -43.60 31.76
C THR A 175 2.85 -42.22 32.40
N TYR A 176 1.71 -41.54 32.17
CA TYR A 176 1.41 -40.21 32.69
C TYR A 176 1.60 -40.16 34.22
N ALA A 177 2.52 -39.32 34.69
CA ALA A 177 2.48 -38.82 36.06
C ALA A 177 1.67 -37.53 36.04
N TRP A 178 0.57 -37.46 36.78
CA TRP A 178 -0.25 -36.25 36.93
C TRP A 178 0.57 -35.10 37.51
N GLN A 179 1.23 -34.32 36.66
CA GLN A 179 1.79 -33.03 37.04
C GLN A 179 0.70 -31.96 36.86
N ARG A 180 0.21 -31.41 37.96
CA ARG A 180 -0.60 -30.20 37.94
C ARG A 180 0.23 -29.10 37.28
N SER A 181 -0.23 -28.55 36.15
CA SER A 181 0.33 -27.30 35.62
C SER A 181 0.36 -26.28 36.74
N PRO A 182 1.49 -25.59 36.98
CA PRO A 182 1.50 -24.44 37.86
C PRO A 182 0.54 -23.41 37.27
N ARG A 183 -0.66 -23.27 37.85
CA ARG A 183 -1.45 -22.06 37.64
C ARG A 183 -0.54 -20.92 38.06
N ALA A 184 -0.29 -19.99 37.15
CA ALA A 184 0.31 -18.72 37.51
C ALA A 184 -0.48 -18.18 38.71
N ALA A 185 0.16 -18.13 39.88
CA ALA A 185 -0.44 -17.50 41.03
C ALA A 185 -0.70 -16.05 40.61
N PHE A 186 -1.96 -15.65 40.54
CA PHE A 186 -2.30 -14.24 40.38
C PHE A 186 -1.81 -13.53 41.64
N SER A 187 -0.58 -13.04 41.59
CA SER A 187 -0.03 -12.18 42.62
C SER A 187 -0.82 -10.88 42.56
N THR A 188 -1.61 -10.61 43.60
CA THR A 188 -2.31 -9.34 43.82
C THR A 188 -1.36 -8.21 44.24
N SER A 189 -0.04 -8.40 44.06
CA SER A 189 0.95 -7.36 44.34
C SER A 189 0.70 -6.14 43.45
N HIS A 190 0.52 -4.99 44.12
CA HIS A 190 0.38 -3.68 43.50
C HIS A 190 1.78 -3.17 43.11
N SER A 191 2.42 -3.87 42.17
CA SER A 191 3.69 -3.40 41.59
C SER A 191 3.46 -2.03 40.95
N PRO A 192 4.31 -1.02 41.25
CA PRO A 192 4.13 0.32 40.69
C PRO A 192 4.23 0.27 39.17
N LEU A 193 3.35 1.00 38.49
CA LEU A 193 3.37 1.13 37.03
C LEU A 193 4.66 1.83 36.60
N PRO A 194 5.31 1.39 35.51
CA PRO A 194 6.47 2.10 34.96
C PRO A 194 6.08 3.52 34.52
N SER A 195 7.00 4.47 34.69
CA SER A 195 6.80 5.87 34.28
C SER A 195 6.78 6.08 32.76
N THR A 196 7.14 5.06 31.99
CA THR A 196 7.16 5.04 30.53
C THR A 196 6.12 4.04 30.01
N THR A 197 5.70 4.19 28.75
CA THR A 197 4.81 3.23 28.03
C THR A 197 5.65 2.26 27.16
N PRO A 198 6.24 1.20 27.74
CA PRO A 198 7.08 0.28 26.97
C PRO A 198 6.26 -0.54 25.97
N VAL A 199 6.91 -1.06 24.93
CA VAL A 199 6.33 -2.11 24.08
C VAL A 199 6.32 -3.43 24.86
N LEU A 200 5.14 -4.06 24.97
CA LEU A 200 4.96 -5.30 25.73
C LEU A 200 5.64 -6.49 25.03
N PRO A 201 6.13 -7.50 25.79
CA PRO A 201 6.70 -8.72 25.23
C PRO A 201 5.75 -9.44 24.25
N THR A 202 4.45 -9.44 24.54
CA THR A 202 3.42 -10.00 23.66
C THR A 202 3.31 -9.26 22.33
N GLN A 203 3.43 -7.93 22.32
CA GLN A 203 3.43 -7.10 21.10
C GLN A 203 4.70 -7.35 20.26
N ARG A 204 5.87 -7.54 20.91
CA ARG A 204 7.11 -7.94 20.22
C ARG A 204 6.98 -9.33 19.60
N ARG A 205 6.42 -10.28 20.35
CA ARG A 205 6.17 -11.65 19.85
C ARG A 205 5.16 -11.67 18.72
N LEU A 206 4.14 -10.82 18.73
CA LEU A 206 3.25 -10.63 17.59
C LEU A 206 4.03 -10.19 16.35
N ALA A 207 4.94 -9.21 16.46
CA ALA A 207 5.77 -8.78 15.34
C ALA A 207 6.65 -9.92 14.78
N GLN A 208 7.18 -10.78 15.65
CA GLN A 208 7.92 -11.98 15.26
C GLN A 208 7.02 -13.01 14.56
N ILE A 209 5.82 -13.25 15.08
CA ILE A 209 4.82 -14.15 14.48
C ILE A 209 4.41 -13.68 13.09
N THR A 210 4.09 -12.39 12.93
CA THR A 210 3.72 -11.80 11.65
C THR A 210 4.84 -11.93 10.62
N GLU A 211 6.10 -11.72 11.01
CA GLU A 211 7.24 -11.90 10.10
C GLU A 211 7.49 -13.38 9.75
N MET A 212 7.29 -14.31 10.70
CA MET A 212 7.35 -15.76 10.40
C MET A 212 6.28 -16.18 9.38
N ILE A 213 5.04 -15.71 9.53
CA ILE A 213 3.96 -15.96 8.58
C ILE A 213 4.29 -15.38 7.21
N HIS A 214 4.83 -14.16 7.16
CA HIS A 214 5.28 -13.56 5.91
C HIS A 214 6.39 -14.39 5.23
N VAL A 215 7.41 -14.80 5.98
CA VAL A 215 8.52 -15.59 5.40
C VAL A 215 8.05 -16.97 4.97
N ALA A 216 7.11 -17.58 5.71
CA ALA A 216 6.48 -18.83 5.28
C ALA A 216 5.77 -18.67 3.93
N SER A 217 5.01 -17.59 3.74
CA SER A 217 4.36 -17.32 2.45
C SER A 217 5.39 -17.19 1.33
N LEU A 218 6.51 -16.49 1.55
CA LEU A 218 7.57 -16.38 0.54
C LEU A 218 8.19 -17.73 0.14
N LEU A 219 8.38 -18.64 1.10
CA LEU A 219 8.91 -19.99 0.82
C LEU A 219 7.94 -20.81 -0.05
N HIS A 220 6.63 -20.65 0.18
CA HIS A 220 5.60 -21.30 -0.61
C HIS A 220 5.44 -20.65 -1.99
N ASP A 221 5.36 -19.31 -2.05
CA ASP A 221 5.23 -18.51 -3.27
C ASP A 221 6.37 -18.83 -4.25
N ASP A 222 7.62 -18.90 -3.80
CA ASP A 222 8.76 -19.21 -4.70
C ASP A 222 8.64 -20.58 -5.38
N VAL A 223 7.96 -21.55 -4.74
CA VAL A 223 7.69 -22.87 -5.34
C VAL A 223 6.56 -22.78 -6.35
N ILE A 224 5.52 -21.99 -6.06
CA ILE A 224 4.35 -21.79 -6.94
C ILE A 224 4.78 -21.03 -8.20
N ASP A 225 5.51 -19.92 -8.03
CA ASP A 225 5.96 -19.01 -9.08
C ASP A 225 7.16 -19.53 -9.88
N LYS A 226 7.78 -20.65 -9.47
CA LYS A 226 9.03 -21.19 -10.04
C LYS A 226 10.14 -20.13 -10.14
N ALA A 227 10.24 -19.25 -9.16
CA ALA A 227 11.22 -18.17 -9.17
C ALA A 227 12.65 -18.72 -9.02
N ASP A 228 13.57 -18.32 -9.90
CA ASP A 228 14.99 -18.70 -9.79
C ASP A 228 15.75 -17.86 -8.74
N THR A 229 15.31 -16.63 -8.51
CA THR A 229 15.97 -15.67 -7.60
C THR A 229 15.00 -14.91 -6.70
N ARG A 230 15.47 -14.52 -5.52
CA ARG A 230 14.75 -13.68 -4.54
C ARG A 230 15.75 -12.79 -3.79
N ARG A 231 15.48 -11.48 -3.74
CA ARG A 231 16.37 -10.46 -3.10
C ARG A 231 17.83 -10.59 -3.59
N SER A 232 18.01 -10.74 -4.90
CA SER A 232 19.32 -10.91 -5.56
C SER A 232 20.13 -12.14 -5.10
N ARG A 233 19.47 -13.14 -4.51
CA ARG A 233 20.04 -14.45 -4.13
C ARG A 233 19.25 -15.59 -4.81
N PRO A 234 19.79 -16.82 -4.89
CA PRO A 234 19.01 -17.97 -5.33
C PRO A 234 17.75 -18.12 -4.47
N SER A 235 16.62 -18.42 -5.10
CA SER A 235 15.39 -18.70 -4.37
C SER A 235 15.55 -19.96 -3.49
N ALA A 236 14.66 -20.13 -2.51
CA ALA A 236 14.62 -21.32 -1.68
C ALA A 236 14.53 -22.63 -2.50
N PRO A 237 13.61 -22.78 -3.48
CA PRO A 237 13.58 -23.99 -4.30
C PRO A 237 14.84 -24.21 -5.13
N ALA A 238 15.49 -23.16 -5.65
CA ALA A 238 16.75 -23.30 -6.38
C ALA A 238 17.89 -23.82 -5.49
N LYS A 239 17.91 -23.44 -4.21
CA LYS A 239 18.97 -23.82 -3.26
C LYS A 239 18.69 -25.14 -2.53
N PHE A 240 17.44 -25.38 -2.14
CA PHE A 240 17.03 -26.45 -1.22
C PHE A 240 16.06 -27.47 -1.85
N GLY A 241 15.54 -27.18 -3.04
CA GLY A 241 14.52 -27.97 -3.71
C GLY A 241 13.11 -27.73 -3.18
N ASN A 242 12.11 -27.97 -4.02
CA ASN A 242 10.70 -27.68 -3.73
C ASN A 242 10.20 -28.33 -2.43
N LYS A 243 10.57 -29.59 -2.19
CA LYS A 243 10.13 -30.34 -1.01
C LYS A 243 10.55 -29.66 0.29
N LEU A 244 11.82 -29.26 0.38
CA LEU A 244 12.31 -28.64 1.61
C LEU A 244 11.73 -27.24 1.77
N SER A 245 11.53 -26.48 0.69
CA SER A 245 10.84 -25.17 0.71
C SER A 245 9.43 -25.24 1.27
N ILE A 246 8.62 -26.21 0.82
CA ILE A 246 7.27 -26.44 1.35
C ILE A 246 7.32 -26.76 2.84
N LEU A 247 8.18 -27.72 3.24
CA LEU A 247 8.34 -28.11 4.64
C LEU A 247 8.86 -26.97 5.53
N GLY A 248 9.73 -26.11 5.00
CA GLY A 248 10.23 -24.92 5.68
C GLY A 248 9.13 -23.92 5.97
N GLY A 249 8.24 -23.66 4.99
CA GLY A 249 7.07 -22.80 5.18
C GLY A 249 6.09 -23.39 6.20
N ASP A 250 5.78 -24.69 6.10
CA ASP A 250 4.88 -25.39 7.04
C ASP A 250 5.42 -25.33 8.48
N PHE A 251 6.73 -25.52 8.64
CA PHE A 251 7.39 -25.43 9.93
C PHE A 251 7.32 -24.01 10.52
N LEU A 252 7.54 -22.97 9.71
CA LEU A 252 7.40 -21.58 10.18
C LEU A 252 5.95 -21.25 10.57
N LEU A 253 4.95 -21.74 9.83
CA LEU A 253 3.54 -21.60 10.21
C LEU A 253 3.21 -22.32 11.52
N ALA A 254 3.75 -23.52 11.73
CA ALA A 254 3.58 -24.26 12.99
C ALA A 254 4.23 -23.51 14.18
N ARG A 255 5.42 -22.93 13.99
CA ARG A 255 6.10 -22.09 14.97
C ARG A 255 5.30 -20.83 15.30
N ALA A 256 4.81 -20.15 14.28
CA ALA A 256 3.96 -18.98 14.41
C ALA A 256 2.68 -19.32 15.21
N SER A 257 2.03 -20.45 14.91
CA SER A 257 0.84 -20.93 15.60
C SER A 257 1.08 -21.26 17.08
N ALA A 258 2.20 -21.92 17.40
CA ALA A 258 2.60 -22.19 18.79
C ALA A 258 2.88 -20.90 19.57
N GLY A 259 3.57 -19.93 18.94
CA GLY A 259 3.78 -18.60 19.52
C GLY A 259 2.47 -17.83 19.73
N LEU A 260 1.56 -17.92 18.76
CA LEU A 260 0.24 -17.28 18.79
C LEU A 260 -0.61 -17.78 19.95
N ALA A 261 -0.67 -19.10 20.15
CA ALA A 261 -1.40 -19.70 21.28
C ALA A 261 -0.88 -19.18 22.63
N ARG A 262 0.44 -18.95 22.75
CA ARG A 262 1.09 -18.45 23.96
C ARG A 262 0.88 -16.95 24.20
N LEU A 263 0.39 -16.19 23.22
CA LEU A 263 -0.02 -14.79 23.43
C LEU A 263 -1.23 -14.67 24.38
N GLY A 264 -2.06 -15.72 24.46
CA GLY A 264 -3.15 -15.82 25.44
C GLY A 264 -4.35 -14.92 25.18
N ASP A 265 -4.53 -14.44 23.94
CA ASP A 265 -5.63 -13.56 23.56
C ASP A 265 -6.39 -14.12 22.35
N LEU A 266 -7.67 -14.46 22.52
CA LEU A 266 -8.47 -15.17 21.51
C LEU A 266 -8.83 -14.30 20.31
N GLU A 267 -9.04 -12.99 20.50
CA GLU A 267 -9.28 -12.07 19.38
C GLU A 267 -8.02 -12.02 18.49
N VAL A 268 -6.83 -11.98 19.11
CA VAL A 268 -5.56 -12.02 18.38
C VAL A 268 -5.36 -13.36 17.66
N VAL A 269 -5.69 -14.48 18.30
CA VAL A 269 -5.64 -15.82 17.66
C VAL A 269 -6.52 -15.87 16.42
N GLU A 270 -7.75 -15.37 16.51
CA GLU A 270 -8.70 -15.32 15.39
C GLU A 270 -8.20 -14.40 14.28
N LEU A 271 -7.74 -13.19 14.61
CA LEU A 271 -7.17 -12.24 13.66
C LEU A 271 -6.01 -12.85 12.88
N VAL A 272 -5.04 -13.45 13.57
CA VAL A 272 -3.84 -14.03 12.93
C VAL A 272 -4.18 -15.29 12.14
N SER A 273 -5.05 -16.16 12.64
CA SER A 273 -5.50 -17.34 11.88
C SER A 273 -6.22 -16.92 10.59
N SER A 274 -7.04 -15.88 10.66
CA SER A 274 -7.71 -15.30 9.50
C SER A 274 -6.72 -14.61 8.54
N MET A 275 -5.54 -14.14 8.98
CA MET A 275 -4.50 -13.68 8.04
C MET A 275 -4.00 -14.83 7.16
N ILE A 276 -3.76 -16.01 7.76
CA ILE A 276 -3.25 -17.19 7.04
C ILE A 276 -4.27 -17.61 5.97
N ASN A 277 -5.56 -17.67 6.32
CA ASN A 277 -6.62 -17.95 5.35
C ASN A 277 -6.65 -16.91 4.23
N ASN A 278 -6.56 -15.62 4.56
CA ASN A 278 -6.55 -14.56 3.56
C ASN A 278 -5.37 -14.68 2.59
N LEU A 279 -4.17 -15.04 3.06
CA LEU A 279 -3.01 -15.23 2.18
C LEU A 279 -3.25 -16.36 1.18
N VAL A 280 -3.79 -17.50 1.65
CA VAL A 280 -4.11 -18.64 0.78
C VAL A 280 -5.23 -18.29 -0.22
N GLU A 281 -6.30 -17.63 0.23
CA GLU A 281 -7.37 -17.17 -0.66
C GLU A 281 -6.86 -16.19 -1.71
N GLY A 282 -5.97 -15.26 -1.32
CA GLY A 282 -5.32 -14.33 -2.23
C GLY A 282 -4.51 -15.03 -3.31
N GLU A 283 -3.81 -16.10 -2.94
CA GLU A 283 -3.03 -16.91 -3.88
C GLU A 283 -3.93 -17.71 -4.86
N ILE A 284 -5.04 -18.28 -4.37
CA ILE A 284 -6.01 -18.94 -5.26
C ILE A 284 -6.63 -17.95 -6.26
N VAL A 285 -7.02 -16.75 -5.80
CA VAL A 285 -7.54 -15.70 -6.69
C VAL A 285 -6.52 -15.34 -7.78
N GLN A 286 -5.22 -15.27 -7.43
CA GLN A 286 -4.14 -15.05 -8.40
C GLN A 286 -4.01 -16.22 -9.39
N LEU A 287 -4.06 -17.47 -8.91
CA LEU A 287 -3.99 -18.65 -9.77
C LEU A 287 -5.18 -18.76 -10.73
N GLU A 288 -6.39 -18.41 -10.30
CA GLU A 288 -7.56 -18.34 -11.18
C GLU A 288 -7.38 -17.28 -12.28
N GLU A 289 -6.73 -16.16 -11.96
CA GLU A 289 -6.33 -15.15 -12.94
C GLU A 289 -5.34 -15.71 -13.97
N VAL A 290 -4.37 -16.53 -13.52
CA VAL A 290 -3.29 -17.11 -14.35
C VAL A 290 -3.66 -18.40 -15.07
N PHE A 291 -4.66 -19.17 -14.61
CA PHE A 291 -5.03 -20.49 -15.15
C PHE A 291 -6.52 -20.65 -15.51
N GLY A 292 -7.42 -19.85 -14.93
CA GLY A 292 -8.89 -19.98 -15.07
C GLY A 292 -9.50 -19.55 -16.41
N GLY A 293 -8.70 -19.51 -17.48
CA GLY A 293 -9.10 -19.05 -18.81
C GLY A 293 -9.25 -20.18 -19.84
N THR A 294 -9.55 -21.40 -19.42
CA THR A 294 -9.95 -22.47 -20.36
C THR A 294 -11.48 -22.51 -20.46
N GLY A 295 -12.06 -21.79 -21.43
CA GLY A 295 -13.38 -22.17 -21.97
C GLY A 295 -14.60 -21.35 -21.58
N SER A 296 -14.47 -20.14 -21.04
CA SER A 296 -15.55 -19.15 -21.18
C SER A 296 -15.08 -18.09 -22.16
N GLU A 297 -15.78 -18.00 -23.28
CA GLU A 297 -15.74 -16.88 -24.22
C GLU A 297 -16.22 -15.64 -23.44
N LEU A 298 -15.30 -15.07 -22.65
CA LEU A 298 -15.52 -13.82 -21.96
C LEU A 298 -15.65 -12.77 -23.05
N THR A 299 -16.88 -12.33 -23.26
CA THR A 299 -17.15 -11.05 -23.90
C THR A 299 -16.14 -10.03 -23.35
N PRO A 300 -15.57 -9.15 -24.18
CA PRO A 300 -14.64 -8.14 -23.72
C PRO A 300 -15.41 -7.13 -22.86
N ILE A 301 -15.56 -7.50 -21.59
CA ILE A 301 -15.94 -6.61 -20.51
C ILE A 301 -14.73 -5.70 -20.36
N GLY A 302 -14.94 -4.39 -20.54
CA GLY A 302 -13.87 -3.38 -20.50
C GLY A 302 -13.13 -3.35 -19.15
N PRO A 303 -12.32 -2.32 -18.91
CA PRO A 303 -11.72 -2.05 -17.60
C PRO A 303 -12.83 -1.61 -16.64
N ASP A 304 -13.65 -2.57 -16.24
CA ASP A 304 -14.82 -2.33 -15.43
C ASP A 304 -14.46 -2.47 -13.95
N ALA A 305 -15.42 -2.08 -13.13
CA ALA A 305 -15.26 -2.18 -11.70
C ALA A 305 -15.03 -3.62 -11.20
N ALA A 306 -15.42 -4.65 -11.94
CA ALA A 306 -15.20 -6.03 -11.52
C ALA A 306 -13.71 -6.38 -11.54
N ARG A 307 -12.96 -5.92 -12.55
CA ARG A 307 -11.49 -6.10 -12.62
C ARG A 307 -10.75 -5.34 -11.53
N TRP A 308 -11.12 -4.08 -11.29
CA TRP A 308 -10.59 -3.32 -10.15
C TRP A 308 -10.92 -3.95 -8.81
N ASN A 309 -12.14 -4.44 -8.62
CA ASN A 309 -12.55 -5.13 -7.40
C ASN A 309 -11.74 -6.42 -7.19
N LEU A 310 -11.46 -7.18 -8.26
CA LEU A 310 -10.61 -8.36 -8.19
C LEU A 310 -9.18 -8.00 -7.78
N TYR A 311 -8.60 -6.97 -8.41
CA TYR A 311 -7.28 -6.46 -8.07
C TYR A 311 -7.17 -5.99 -6.61
N LEU A 312 -8.13 -5.17 -6.16
CA LEU A 312 -8.16 -4.67 -4.78
C LEU A 312 -8.39 -5.81 -3.77
N LYS A 313 -9.24 -6.79 -4.12
CA LYS A 313 -9.44 -7.99 -3.31
C LYS A 313 -8.15 -8.78 -3.17
N LYS A 314 -7.45 -9.05 -4.27
CA LYS A 314 -6.13 -9.71 -4.28
C LYS A 314 -5.11 -8.94 -3.42
N SER A 315 -4.99 -7.63 -3.64
CA SER A 315 -4.08 -6.75 -2.89
C SER A 315 -4.39 -6.73 -1.40
N TYR A 316 -5.67 -6.75 -1.04
CA TYR A 316 -6.09 -6.86 0.36
C TYR A 316 -5.73 -8.23 0.94
N LEU A 317 -6.09 -9.32 0.28
CA LEU A 317 -5.89 -10.67 0.78
C LEU A 317 -4.41 -11.00 0.95
N LYS A 318 -3.59 -10.75 -0.08
CA LYS A 318 -2.16 -11.10 -0.13
C LYS A 318 -1.25 -10.15 0.66
N THR A 319 -1.59 -8.86 0.74
CA THR A 319 -0.70 -7.84 1.32
C THR A 319 -1.32 -7.10 2.49
N ALA A 320 -2.45 -6.41 2.27
CA ALA A 320 -2.95 -5.47 3.26
C ALA A 320 -3.56 -6.13 4.50
N SER A 321 -4.13 -7.34 4.37
CA SER A 321 -4.80 -8.03 5.47
C SER A 321 -3.84 -8.38 6.61
N LEU A 322 -2.61 -8.76 6.27
CA LEU A 322 -1.54 -9.04 7.23
C LEU A 322 -1.16 -7.79 8.01
N MET A 323 -1.04 -6.63 7.34
CA MET A 323 -0.71 -5.34 7.98
C MET A 323 -1.88 -4.81 8.84
N ALA A 324 -3.11 -4.85 8.30
CA ALA A 324 -4.33 -4.40 8.97
C ALA A 324 -4.60 -5.18 10.26
N LYS A 325 -4.64 -6.50 10.17
CA LYS A 325 -4.97 -7.36 11.31
C LYS A 325 -3.84 -7.36 12.34
N SER A 326 -2.57 -7.18 11.93
CA SER A 326 -1.45 -7.14 12.88
C SER A 326 -1.41 -5.82 13.65
N ALA A 327 -1.75 -4.71 12.99
CA ALA A 327 -1.93 -3.43 13.65
C ALA A 327 -3.06 -3.49 14.70
N ARG A 328 -4.22 -4.06 14.33
CA ARG A 328 -5.34 -4.30 15.27
C ARG A 328 -4.91 -5.21 16.43
N ALA A 329 -4.27 -6.34 16.15
CA ALA A 329 -3.79 -7.25 17.18
C ALA A 329 -2.80 -6.59 18.15
N SER A 330 -1.96 -5.66 17.67
CA SER A 330 -1.01 -4.92 18.51
C SER A 330 -1.70 -4.10 19.59
N VAL A 331 -2.78 -3.38 19.21
CA VAL A 331 -3.53 -2.55 20.15
C VAL A 331 -4.43 -3.37 21.08
N VAL A 332 -4.95 -4.52 20.62
CA VAL A 332 -5.64 -5.50 21.49
C VAL A 332 -4.71 -6.01 22.59
N LEU A 333 -3.48 -6.41 22.23
CA LEU A 333 -2.46 -6.82 23.19
C LEU A 333 -2.05 -5.68 24.14
N GLY A 334 -2.16 -4.42 23.68
CA GLY A 334 -1.98 -3.20 24.47
C GLY A 334 -3.15 -2.85 25.39
N GLY A 335 -4.20 -3.68 25.45
CA GLY A 335 -5.31 -3.50 26.38
C GLY A 335 -6.52 -2.78 25.79
N ALA A 336 -6.63 -2.64 24.46
CA ALA A 336 -7.89 -2.26 23.83
C ALA A 336 -8.87 -3.45 23.92
N LEU A 337 -9.77 -3.44 24.91
CA LEU A 337 -10.67 -4.55 25.21
C LEU A 337 -12.05 -4.32 24.61
N SER A 338 -12.73 -5.39 24.20
CA SER A 338 -14.16 -5.34 23.85
C SER A 338 -15.02 -5.26 25.11
N ARG A 339 -14.90 -4.17 25.86
CA ARG A 339 -15.76 -3.89 27.01
C ARG A 339 -16.51 -2.59 26.77
N ASP A 340 -17.84 -2.67 26.87
CA ASP A 340 -18.72 -1.52 27.04
C ASP A 340 -18.46 -0.91 28.43
N SER A 341 -17.43 -0.08 28.54
CA SER A 341 -17.16 0.70 29.75
C SER A 341 -17.91 2.03 29.65
N GLU A 342 -18.93 2.21 30.48
CA GLU A 342 -19.71 3.45 30.62
C GLU A 342 -18.89 4.66 31.17
N ALA A 343 -17.60 4.47 31.49
CA ALA A 343 -16.75 5.50 32.10
C ALA A 343 -16.02 6.39 31.08
N ALA A 344 -16.73 7.40 30.56
CA ALA A 344 -16.30 8.76 30.13
C ALA A 344 -15.13 8.93 29.09
N PRO A 345 -14.86 10.18 28.62
CA PRO A 345 -14.99 10.69 27.25
C PRO A 345 -13.77 10.45 26.32
N ARG A 346 -12.99 9.38 26.51
CA ARG A 346 -11.83 9.03 25.66
C ARG A 346 -12.28 8.22 24.43
N LEU A 347 -11.43 8.13 23.39
CA LEU A 347 -11.66 7.20 22.27
C LEU A 347 -11.98 5.81 22.82
N SER A 348 -13.11 5.22 22.43
CA SER A 348 -13.45 3.86 22.86
C SER A 348 -12.41 2.87 22.34
N ASP A 349 -12.18 1.80 23.09
CA ASP A 349 -11.21 0.76 22.73
C ASP A 349 -11.51 0.16 21.33
N GLU A 350 -12.79 -0.02 20.98
CA GLU A 350 -13.19 -0.44 19.62
C GLU A 350 -12.78 0.57 18.55
N ARG A 351 -12.87 1.89 18.82
CA ARG A 351 -12.37 2.91 17.89
C ARG A 351 -10.85 2.83 17.73
N ILE A 352 -10.09 2.54 18.79
CA ILE A 352 -8.64 2.34 18.70
C ILE A 352 -8.33 1.14 17.78
N LYS A 353 -9.05 0.03 17.96
CA LYS A 353 -8.92 -1.18 17.12
C LYS A 353 -9.23 -0.88 15.65
N ASP A 354 -10.31 -0.16 15.38
CA ASP A 354 -10.73 0.18 14.02
C ASP A 354 -9.76 1.13 13.33
N ILE A 355 -9.24 2.15 14.05
CA ILE A 355 -8.22 3.05 13.51
C ILE A 355 -6.96 2.26 13.14
N ALA A 356 -6.49 1.37 14.03
CA ALA A 356 -5.31 0.54 13.75
C ALA A 356 -5.52 -0.36 12.53
N TYR A 357 -6.69 -1.00 12.44
CA TYR A 357 -7.05 -1.83 11.30
C TYR A 357 -7.12 -1.04 9.99
N LEU A 358 -7.82 0.09 9.97
CA LEU A 358 -8.00 0.93 8.79
C LEU A 358 -6.67 1.50 8.30
N TYR A 359 -5.81 1.96 9.22
CA TYR A 359 -4.48 2.42 8.87
C TYR A 359 -3.66 1.30 8.22
N GLY A 360 -3.58 0.13 8.86
CA GLY A 360 -2.84 -1.01 8.34
C GLY A 360 -3.37 -1.51 6.99
N ARG A 361 -4.70 -1.46 6.79
CA ARG A 361 -5.34 -1.78 5.52
C ARG A 361 -4.94 -0.80 4.42
N ASN A 362 -5.11 0.49 4.66
CA ASN A 362 -4.87 1.50 3.64
C ASN A 362 -3.38 1.60 3.28
N ILE A 363 -2.47 1.51 4.27
CA ILE A 363 -1.04 1.52 3.98
C ILE A 363 -0.58 0.26 3.25
N GLY A 364 -1.21 -0.90 3.53
CA GLY A 364 -0.93 -2.13 2.80
C GLY A 364 -1.38 -2.07 1.34
N ILE A 365 -2.55 -1.50 1.06
CA ILE A 365 -3.01 -1.27 -0.33
C ILE A 365 -2.11 -0.26 -1.04
N ALA A 366 -1.77 0.86 -0.39
CA ALA A 366 -0.87 1.86 -0.95
C ALA A 366 0.52 1.26 -1.24
N PHE A 367 1.04 0.43 -0.33
CA PHE A 367 2.30 -0.27 -0.52
C PHE A 367 2.26 -1.18 -1.75
N GLN A 368 1.16 -1.93 -1.96
CA GLN A 368 1.02 -2.79 -3.13
C GLN A 368 0.95 -1.99 -4.44
N LEU A 369 0.18 -0.90 -4.47
CA LEU A 369 0.12 -0.01 -5.65
C LEU A 369 1.49 0.55 -6.03
N VAL A 370 2.30 0.92 -5.02
CA VAL A 370 3.67 1.39 -5.25
C VAL A 370 4.59 0.26 -5.70
N ASP A 371 4.51 -0.94 -5.10
CA ASP A 371 5.33 -2.10 -5.53
C ASP A 371 5.02 -2.47 -6.99
N ASP A 372 3.74 -2.48 -7.36
CA ASP A 372 3.29 -2.71 -8.74
C ASP A 372 3.84 -1.65 -9.69
N MET A 373 3.75 -0.35 -9.33
CA MET A 373 4.29 0.73 -10.16
C MET A 373 5.80 0.59 -10.37
N LEU A 374 6.53 0.19 -9.33
CA LEU A 374 7.97 0.01 -9.40
C LEU A 374 8.39 -1.14 -10.32
N ASP A 375 7.55 -2.16 -10.52
CA ASP A 375 7.81 -3.27 -11.47
C ASP A 375 7.89 -2.80 -12.93
N PHE A 376 7.24 -1.68 -13.26
CA PHE A 376 7.28 -1.02 -14.56
C PHE A 376 8.41 0.02 -14.67
N SER A 377 9.03 0.41 -13.56
CA SER A 377 10.10 1.40 -13.57
C SER A 377 11.43 0.76 -13.99
N THR A 378 12.14 1.40 -14.93
CA THR A 378 13.42 0.91 -15.47
C THR A 378 14.63 1.29 -14.62
N THR A 379 14.41 1.89 -13.44
CA THR A 379 15.50 2.32 -12.55
C THR A 379 16.03 1.15 -11.73
N ALA A 380 17.27 0.74 -12.03
CA ALA A 380 17.99 -0.43 -11.52
C ALA A 380 18.24 -0.51 -9.99
N GLU A 381 17.67 0.36 -9.16
CA GLU A 381 17.98 0.43 -7.72
C GLU A 381 17.27 -0.62 -6.85
N LEU A 382 16.31 -1.40 -7.37
CA LEU A 382 15.40 -2.23 -6.56
C LEU A 382 15.67 -3.74 -6.53
N GLY A 383 16.70 -4.25 -7.21
CA GLY A 383 17.17 -5.63 -7.03
C GLY A 383 16.21 -6.75 -7.47
N LYS A 384 15.12 -6.43 -8.17
CA LYS A 384 14.33 -7.34 -9.03
C LYS A 384 14.69 -7.03 -10.50
N PRO A 385 14.63 -8.00 -11.43
CA PRO A 385 14.78 -7.71 -12.85
C PRO A 385 13.66 -6.77 -13.30
N SER A 386 13.98 -5.49 -13.46
CA SER A 386 13.11 -4.46 -14.03
C SER A 386 12.81 -4.78 -15.49
N GLY A 387 11.53 -4.80 -15.87
CA GLY A 387 11.09 -5.15 -17.23
C GLY A 387 9.70 -5.77 -17.33
N GLY A 388 8.80 -5.49 -16.38
CA GLY A 388 7.45 -6.07 -16.37
C GLY A 388 7.46 -7.56 -16.01
N ALA A 389 8.15 -7.94 -14.94
CA ALA A 389 8.21 -9.31 -14.48
C ALA A 389 6.80 -9.86 -14.17
N ASP A 390 5.94 -9.02 -13.61
CA ASP A 390 4.54 -9.39 -13.35
C ASP A 390 3.78 -9.68 -14.66
N MET A 391 4.06 -8.93 -15.72
CA MET A 391 3.45 -9.16 -17.04
C MET A 391 3.97 -10.42 -17.72
N GLN A 392 5.26 -10.74 -17.56
CA GLN A 392 5.84 -12.00 -18.04
C GLN A 392 5.20 -13.22 -17.36
N LEU A 393 4.73 -13.06 -16.12
CA LEU A 393 3.96 -14.07 -15.39
C LEU A 393 2.46 -14.05 -15.75
N GLY A 394 2.04 -13.19 -16.68
CA GLY A 394 0.65 -13.06 -17.13
C GLY A 394 -0.27 -12.39 -16.11
N LEU A 395 0.29 -11.68 -15.12
CA LEU A 395 -0.46 -10.98 -14.08
C LEU A 395 -0.92 -9.61 -14.55
N THR A 396 -2.15 -9.23 -14.19
CA THR A 396 -2.65 -7.87 -14.41
C THR A 396 -2.57 -7.08 -13.10
N THR A 397 -1.77 -6.02 -13.09
CA THR A 397 -1.54 -5.12 -11.95
C THR A 397 -2.15 -3.74 -12.21
N ALA A 398 -2.18 -2.87 -11.19
CA ALA A 398 -2.85 -1.57 -11.29
C ALA A 398 -2.40 -0.71 -12.50
N PRO A 399 -1.10 -0.60 -12.84
CA PRO A 399 -0.67 0.17 -14.01
C PRO A 399 -1.29 -0.33 -15.32
N ALA A 400 -1.38 -1.66 -15.51
CA ALA A 400 -2.00 -2.24 -16.70
C ALA A 400 -3.51 -2.01 -16.75
N LEU A 401 -4.20 -2.06 -15.60
CA LEU A 401 -5.63 -1.73 -15.52
C LEU A 401 -5.90 -0.26 -15.86
N PHE A 402 -5.08 0.66 -15.35
CA PHE A 402 -5.17 2.08 -15.71
C PHE A 402 -4.91 2.30 -17.20
N ALA A 403 -3.88 1.68 -17.77
CA ALA A 403 -3.60 1.79 -19.20
C ALA A 403 -4.75 1.27 -20.07
N TRP A 404 -5.50 0.27 -19.60
CA TRP A 404 -6.69 -0.23 -20.30
C TRP A 404 -7.88 0.73 -20.29
N GLU A 405 -8.02 1.55 -19.25
CA GLU A 405 -9.04 2.61 -19.22
C GLU A 405 -8.84 3.65 -20.33
N GLU A 406 -7.59 3.93 -20.69
CA GLU A 406 -7.24 4.93 -21.69
C GLU A 406 -7.04 4.35 -23.09
N GLU A 407 -6.47 3.14 -23.19
CA GLU A 407 -6.16 2.47 -24.45
C GLU A 407 -6.88 1.10 -24.54
N PRO A 408 -8.02 1.02 -25.27
CA PRO A 408 -8.80 -0.21 -25.38
C PRO A 408 -8.03 -1.42 -25.92
N LYS A 409 -6.97 -1.20 -26.74
CA LYS A 409 -6.11 -2.29 -27.25
C LYS A 409 -5.38 -3.03 -26.13
N MET A 410 -5.17 -2.39 -24.97
CA MET A 410 -4.61 -3.04 -23.79
C MET A 410 -5.48 -4.20 -23.31
N GLY A 411 -6.80 -4.12 -23.52
CA GLY A 411 -7.73 -5.19 -23.18
C GLY A 411 -7.45 -6.48 -23.92
N GLU A 412 -7.01 -6.42 -25.18
CA GLU A 412 -6.63 -7.59 -25.95
C GLU A 412 -5.34 -8.23 -25.45
N LEU A 413 -4.39 -7.42 -24.95
CA LEU A 413 -3.13 -7.87 -24.34
C LEU A 413 -3.39 -8.55 -22.99
N ILE A 414 -4.18 -7.90 -22.14
CA ILE A 414 -4.60 -8.41 -20.82
C ILE A 414 -5.41 -9.70 -20.98
N SER A 415 -6.36 -9.75 -21.92
CA SER A 415 -7.22 -10.93 -22.12
C SER A 415 -6.43 -12.16 -22.55
N ARG A 416 -5.34 -11.97 -23.31
CA ARG A 416 -4.41 -13.05 -23.68
C ARG A 416 -3.21 -13.18 -22.74
N ARG A 417 -3.21 -12.48 -21.60
CA ARG A 417 -2.20 -12.59 -20.53
C ARG A 417 -0.79 -12.33 -21.02
N PHE A 418 -0.63 -11.39 -21.94
CA PHE A 418 0.67 -11.04 -22.53
C PHE A 418 1.45 -12.26 -23.10
N SER A 419 0.74 -13.29 -23.56
CA SER A 419 1.33 -14.59 -23.90
C SER A 419 2.06 -14.65 -25.24
N ARG A 420 1.99 -13.61 -26.08
CA ARG A 420 2.67 -13.59 -27.38
C ARG A 420 4.00 -12.83 -27.29
N ASP A 421 4.98 -13.27 -28.08
CA ASP A 421 6.25 -12.55 -28.25
C ASP A 421 5.99 -11.10 -28.69
N GLY A 422 6.56 -10.13 -27.96
CA GLY A 422 6.31 -8.71 -28.21
C GLY A 422 5.19 -8.09 -27.37
N ASP A 423 4.38 -8.87 -26.65
CA ASP A 423 3.25 -8.33 -25.87
C ASP A 423 3.73 -7.46 -24.70
N VAL A 424 4.75 -7.90 -23.97
CA VAL A 424 5.35 -7.16 -22.85
C VAL A 424 6.02 -5.88 -23.36
N GLU A 425 6.66 -5.95 -24.52
CA GLU A 425 7.25 -4.82 -25.20
C GLU A 425 6.19 -3.84 -25.67
N MET A 426 5.05 -4.28 -26.20
CA MET A 426 3.96 -3.37 -26.60
C MET A 426 3.41 -2.54 -25.44
N VAL A 427 3.38 -3.10 -24.22
CA VAL A 427 3.05 -2.37 -22.98
C VAL A 427 4.21 -1.47 -22.54
N SER A 428 5.45 -1.95 -22.66
CA SER A 428 6.65 -1.21 -22.27
C SER A 428 7.02 -0.07 -23.23
N ILE A 429 6.59 -0.15 -24.50
CA ILE A 429 6.72 0.88 -25.56
C ILE A 429 5.57 1.90 -25.48
N HIS A 430 4.49 1.56 -24.79
CA HIS A 430 3.51 2.52 -24.27
C HIS A 430 3.73 2.69 -22.76
N PRO A 431 4.91 3.14 -22.29
CA PRO A 431 4.92 3.67 -20.95
C PRO A 431 3.88 4.79 -20.99
N VAL A 432 2.85 4.69 -20.16
CA VAL A 432 2.17 5.90 -19.71
C VAL A 432 3.31 6.71 -19.10
N SER A 433 3.88 7.61 -19.90
CA SER A 433 5.11 8.32 -19.60
C SER A 433 4.75 9.37 -18.57
N TYR A 434 4.61 8.95 -17.32
CA TYR A 434 4.66 9.81 -16.14
C TYR A 434 6.10 9.99 -15.65
N THR A 435 7.06 9.85 -16.56
CA THR A 435 8.41 10.37 -16.39
C THR A 435 8.56 11.61 -17.26
N HIS A 436 8.79 12.72 -16.57
CA HIS A 436 9.38 13.95 -17.05
C HIS A 436 10.09 13.85 -18.42
N LEU A 437 9.64 14.68 -19.37
CA LEU A 437 10.30 15.21 -20.57
C LEU A 437 9.76 14.84 -21.96
N ASP A 438 8.87 13.87 -22.16
CA ASP A 438 8.30 13.63 -23.49
C ASP A 438 6.80 13.32 -23.43
N ALA A 439 5.98 14.36 -23.29
CA ALA A 439 4.54 14.33 -23.56
C ALA A 439 4.21 15.27 -24.74
N ILE A 440 4.71 14.93 -25.92
CA ILE A 440 4.02 15.30 -27.16
C ILE A 440 2.96 14.21 -27.37
N SER A 441 1.80 14.36 -26.73
CA SER A 441 0.57 13.73 -27.23
C SER A 441 0.30 14.29 -28.64
N PRO A 442 -0.35 13.55 -29.57
CA PRO A 442 -0.41 13.95 -30.97
C PRO A 442 -1.00 15.35 -31.06
N ALA A 443 -0.19 16.27 -31.63
CA ALA A 443 -0.52 17.67 -31.75
C ALA A 443 -1.93 17.82 -32.33
N ARG A 444 -2.86 18.39 -31.54
CA ARG A 444 -4.08 18.95 -32.12
C ARG A 444 -3.63 20.12 -33.01
N SER A 445 -3.49 19.86 -34.31
CA SER A 445 -3.20 20.90 -35.30
C SER A 445 -4.49 21.67 -35.60
N GLY A 446 -4.46 23.00 -35.46
CA GLY A 446 -5.61 23.83 -35.82
C GLY A 446 -5.19 25.21 -36.34
N THR A 447 -5.89 25.70 -37.35
CA THR A 447 -5.78 27.08 -37.83
C THR A 447 -6.68 27.97 -36.99
N ILE A 448 -6.12 28.97 -36.33
CA ILE A 448 -6.88 29.80 -35.39
C ILE A 448 -6.70 31.27 -35.74
N SER A 449 -7.83 31.95 -35.93
CA SER A 449 -7.89 33.42 -36.03
C SER A 449 -8.07 33.99 -34.62
N HIS A 450 -7.51 35.17 -34.35
CA HIS A 450 -7.54 35.89 -33.06
C HIS A 450 -8.93 36.09 -32.41
N ARG A 451 -10.02 35.70 -33.10
CA ARG A 451 -11.41 35.83 -32.62
C ARG A 451 -11.92 34.65 -31.79
N HIS A 452 -11.20 33.54 -31.70
CA HIS A 452 -11.66 32.35 -30.96
C HIS A 452 -10.58 31.84 -29.97
N PRO A 453 -10.89 31.72 -28.67
CA PRO A 453 -9.94 31.16 -27.69
C PRO A 453 -9.76 29.66 -27.91
N LEU A 454 -8.54 29.18 -27.63
CA LEU A 454 -8.24 27.74 -27.57
C LEU A 454 -8.78 27.15 -26.28
N GLN A 455 -9.49 26.03 -26.37
CA GLN A 455 -9.96 25.28 -25.21
C GLN A 455 -9.10 24.03 -24.99
N TYR A 456 -8.45 23.96 -23.83
CA TYR A 456 -7.84 22.74 -23.32
C TYR A 456 -8.85 22.01 -22.45
N GLN A 457 -8.96 20.70 -22.59
CA GLN A 457 -9.79 19.85 -21.73
C GLN A 457 -8.91 18.76 -21.10
N TYR A 458 -8.94 18.68 -19.76
CA TYR A 458 -8.21 17.68 -18.98
C TYR A 458 -9.13 16.57 -18.47
N PRO A 459 -8.60 15.39 -18.09
CA PRO A 459 -9.37 14.40 -17.33
C PRO A 459 -9.84 15.00 -15.98
N PRO A 460 -10.94 14.49 -15.40
CA PRO A 460 -11.61 15.07 -14.22
C PRO A 460 -10.79 15.04 -12.90
N GLU A 461 -9.56 14.53 -12.94
CA GLU A 461 -8.62 14.39 -11.82
C GLU A 461 -7.93 15.71 -11.41
N ALA A 462 -8.11 16.80 -12.17
CA ALA A 462 -7.58 18.13 -11.83
C ALA A 462 -8.11 18.71 -10.49
N LYS A 463 -9.12 18.10 -9.87
CA LYS A 463 -9.79 18.56 -8.63
C LYS A 463 -8.91 18.61 -7.36
N CYS A 464 -7.63 18.23 -7.41
CA CYS A 464 -6.78 18.09 -6.21
C CYS A 464 -5.42 18.80 -6.27
N HIS A 465 -5.17 19.70 -7.23
CA HIS A 465 -3.87 20.36 -7.36
C HIS A 465 -3.92 21.83 -6.91
N TYR A 466 -3.10 22.20 -5.92
CA TYR A 466 -2.80 23.59 -5.62
C TYR A 466 -1.76 24.10 -6.62
N GLY A 467 -1.99 25.23 -7.29
CA GLY A 467 -0.95 25.83 -8.13
C GLY A 467 -1.42 26.71 -9.29
N PRO A 468 -0.47 27.35 -9.99
CA PRO A 468 -0.77 28.22 -11.11
C PRO A 468 -1.08 27.45 -12.39
N VAL A 469 -1.72 28.17 -13.31
CA VAL A 469 -1.90 27.78 -14.70
C VAL A 469 -1.17 28.79 -15.57
N ILE A 470 -0.23 28.34 -16.40
CA ILE A 470 0.68 29.20 -17.16
C ILE A 470 0.66 28.81 -18.64
N ASN A 471 0.75 29.79 -19.54
CA ASN A 471 0.76 29.57 -20.97
C ASN A 471 1.97 30.25 -21.62
N TYR A 472 2.66 29.50 -22.49
CA TYR A 472 3.82 29.94 -23.24
C TYR A 472 3.63 29.68 -24.73
N MET A 473 4.23 30.53 -25.56
CA MET A 473 4.29 30.31 -27.00
C MET A 473 5.74 30.36 -27.49
N ALA A 474 6.02 29.68 -28.60
CA ALA A 474 7.28 29.78 -29.32
C ALA A 474 7.03 29.72 -30.83
N LYS A 475 7.63 30.66 -31.58
CA LYS A 475 7.49 30.68 -33.05
C LYS A 475 8.40 29.64 -33.66
N CYS A 476 7.85 28.82 -34.54
CA CYS A 476 8.64 27.82 -35.26
C CYS A 476 9.48 28.52 -36.35
N PRO A 477 10.80 28.25 -36.45
CA PRO A 477 11.65 28.82 -37.49
C PRO A 477 11.33 28.27 -38.89
N GLY A 478 10.67 27.12 -38.95
CA GLY A 478 10.09 26.49 -40.13
C GLY A 478 8.75 25.86 -39.75
N SER A 479 8.58 24.55 -39.98
CA SER A 479 7.37 23.85 -39.53
C SER A 479 7.47 23.38 -38.09
N CYS A 480 6.40 23.53 -37.31
CA CYS A 480 6.28 22.97 -35.97
C CYS A 480 6.16 21.43 -35.97
N SER A 481 5.95 20.81 -37.14
CA SER A 481 5.90 19.34 -37.27
C SER A 481 7.25 18.66 -37.02
N THR A 482 8.36 19.38 -37.20
CA THR A 482 9.73 18.84 -37.07
C THR A 482 10.56 19.55 -36.00
N TRP A 483 10.03 20.59 -35.35
CA TRP A 483 10.75 21.41 -34.39
C TRP A 483 10.14 21.29 -32.98
N LYS A 484 10.98 20.98 -31.98
CA LYS A 484 10.57 20.67 -30.61
C LYS A 484 10.60 21.86 -29.64
N GLY A 485 11.28 22.95 -30.00
CA GLY A 485 11.47 24.09 -29.10
C GLY A 485 12.37 23.82 -27.89
N ASP A 486 13.20 22.78 -27.95
CA ASP A 486 14.08 22.34 -26.86
C ASP A 486 15.48 22.96 -26.87
N THR A 487 15.78 23.79 -27.87
CA THR A 487 17.10 24.40 -28.10
C THR A 487 17.00 25.93 -28.09
N GLY A 488 17.89 26.59 -27.34
CA GLY A 488 17.91 28.05 -27.19
C GLY A 488 16.83 28.58 -26.24
N THR A 489 16.44 29.85 -26.42
CA THR A 489 15.41 30.52 -25.60
C THR A 489 14.16 30.93 -26.41
N PRO A 490 13.54 30.04 -27.19
CA PRO A 490 12.53 30.44 -28.18
C PRO A 490 11.15 30.74 -27.57
N TRP A 491 10.94 30.40 -26.29
CA TRP A 491 9.65 30.54 -25.63
C TRP A 491 9.46 31.93 -25.03
N PHE A 492 8.21 32.33 -24.90
CA PHE A 492 7.78 33.53 -24.19
C PHE A 492 6.44 33.27 -23.50
N LYS A 493 6.25 33.82 -22.31
CA LYS A 493 5.02 33.66 -21.53
C LYS A 493 3.94 34.60 -22.06
N ILE A 494 2.73 34.08 -22.32
CA ILE A 494 1.58 34.85 -22.83
C ILE A 494 0.49 35.08 -21.78
N SER A 495 0.38 34.21 -20.79
CA SER A 495 -0.52 34.42 -19.65
C SER A 495 -0.13 33.56 -18.46
N GLN A 496 -0.54 34.00 -17.27
CA GLN A 496 -0.49 33.21 -16.05
C GLN A 496 -1.69 33.55 -15.18
N GLU A 497 -2.19 32.55 -14.46
CA GLU A 497 -3.11 32.74 -13.37
C GLU A 497 -2.60 31.97 -12.15
N THR A 498 -2.64 32.61 -10.99
CA THR A 498 -2.13 32.08 -9.73
C THR A 498 -3.27 31.96 -8.70
N TYR A 499 -2.98 32.14 -7.42
CA TYR A 499 -3.97 32.23 -6.37
C TYR A 499 -4.64 33.61 -6.34
N ALA A 500 -5.97 33.65 -6.42
CA ALA A 500 -6.75 34.87 -6.29
C ALA A 500 -8.15 34.56 -5.76
N ASN A 501 -8.68 35.42 -4.88
CA ASN A 501 -10.03 35.30 -4.31
C ASN A 501 -10.29 33.95 -3.63
N GLY A 502 -9.34 33.46 -2.84
CA GLY A 502 -9.49 32.22 -2.08
C GLY A 502 -9.25 30.93 -2.87
N GLN A 503 -8.95 31.00 -4.17
CA GLN A 503 -8.82 29.83 -5.06
C GLN A 503 -7.55 29.86 -5.90
N TRP A 504 -6.95 28.68 -6.13
CA TRP A 504 -5.88 28.51 -7.10
C TRP A 504 -6.43 28.43 -8.53
N ALA A 505 -5.60 28.78 -9.51
CA ALA A 505 -5.95 28.62 -10.92
C ALA A 505 -6.27 27.16 -11.30
N ALA A 506 -5.57 26.20 -10.68
CA ALA A 506 -5.87 24.77 -10.84
C ALA A 506 -7.25 24.39 -10.26
N ASP A 507 -7.71 25.01 -9.18
CA ASP A 507 -9.08 24.83 -8.66
C ASP A 507 -10.11 25.36 -9.67
N LYS A 508 -9.86 26.53 -10.26
CA LYS A 508 -10.73 27.12 -11.28
C LYS A 508 -10.81 26.24 -12.53
N LEU A 509 -9.68 25.70 -12.98
CA LEU A 509 -9.61 24.74 -14.07
C LEU A 509 -10.51 23.53 -13.77
N ALA A 510 -10.34 22.93 -12.59
CA ALA A 510 -11.09 21.74 -12.19
C ALA A 510 -12.60 22.02 -12.07
N ASN A 511 -12.98 23.17 -11.52
CA ASN A 511 -14.38 23.59 -11.39
C ASN A 511 -15.03 23.93 -12.73
N ASN A 512 -14.25 24.34 -13.73
CA ASN A 512 -14.72 24.64 -15.07
C ASN A 512 -14.73 23.40 -15.99
N ASN A 513 -15.21 22.26 -15.49
CA ASN A 513 -15.23 20.98 -16.21
C ASN A 513 -13.88 20.63 -16.85
N ALA A 514 -12.79 20.89 -16.10
CA ALA A 514 -11.41 20.67 -16.54
C ALA A 514 -11.05 21.42 -17.84
N THR A 515 -11.71 22.56 -18.11
CA THR A 515 -11.56 23.34 -19.34
C THR A 515 -10.85 24.68 -19.11
N TRP A 516 -9.84 25.00 -19.92
CA TRP A 516 -9.13 26.29 -19.89
C TRP A 516 -9.18 27.02 -21.22
N ALA A 517 -9.51 28.32 -21.21
CA ALA A 517 -9.50 29.16 -22.39
C ALA A 517 -8.18 29.96 -22.49
N VAL A 518 -7.45 29.80 -23.60
CA VAL A 518 -6.21 30.55 -23.87
C VAL A 518 -6.45 31.58 -24.96
N THR A 519 -6.13 32.85 -24.66
CA THR A 519 -6.22 33.97 -25.61
C THR A 519 -4.86 34.21 -26.26
N ILE A 520 -4.84 34.20 -27.60
CA ILE A 520 -3.61 34.44 -28.38
C ILE A 520 -3.40 35.95 -28.57
N PRO A 521 -2.20 36.49 -28.26
CA PRO A 521 -1.92 37.91 -28.42
C PRO A 521 -2.09 38.40 -29.86
N LYS A 522 -2.63 39.61 -30.04
CA LYS A 522 -3.09 40.13 -31.35
C LYS A 522 -1.95 40.57 -32.27
N ASN A 523 -0.81 40.99 -31.71
CA ASN A 523 0.30 41.56 -32.49
C ASN A 523 1.39 40.55 -32.86
N LEU A 524 1.18 39.26 -32.60
CA LEU A 524 2.12 38.22 -33.00
C LEU A 524 2.23 38.13 -34.51
N ALA A 525 3.45 37.93 -35.02
CA ALA A 525 3.64 37.71 -36.45
C ALA A 525 2.96 36.43 -36.91
N ALA A 526 2.33 36.46 -38.09
CA ALA A 526 1.74 35.25 -38.68
C ALA A 526 2.78 34.12 -38.83
N GLY A 527 2.34 32.87 -38.67
CA GLY A 527 3.19 31.69 -38.79
C GLY A 527 2.77 30.55 -37.86
N GLU A 528 3.56 29.48 -37.86
CA GLU A 528 3.33 28.33 -36.98
C GLU A 528 3.99 28.56 -35.61
N TYR A 529 3.28 28.17 -34.55
CA TYR A 529 3.72 28.28 -33.16
C TYR A 529 3.48 26.98 -32.39
N LEU A 530 4.37 26.69 -31.45
CA LEU A 530 4.09 25.79 -30.34
C LEU A 530 3.44 26.60 -29.22
N LEU A 531 2.32 26.10 -28.69
CA LEU A 531 1.66 26.61 -27.49
C LEU A 531 1.81 25.58 -26.38
N ARG A 532 2.49 25.94 -25.29
CA ARG A 532 2.65 25.12 -24.09
C ARG A 532 1.72 25.66 -23.01
N HIS A 533 0.75 24.85 -22.60
CA HIS A 533 -0.14 25.09 -21.48
C HIS A 533 0.35 24.24 -20.30
N GLU A 534 0.54 24.81 -19.13
CA GLU A 534 1.21 24.14 -18.01
C GLU A 534 0.51 24.41 -16.68
N ILE A 535 0.33 23.35 -15.90
CA ILE A 535 -0.09 23.41 -14.50
C ILE A 535 1.12 23.02 -13.65
N ILE A 536 1.41 23.78 -12.60
CA ILE A 536 2.44 23.41 -11.62
C ILE A 536 1.74 23.02 -10.32
N ALA A 537 1.71 21.73 -9.98
CA ALA A 537 1.07 21.28 -8.76
C ALA A 537 2.05 21.36 -7.56
N LEU A 538 1.65 22.13 -6.56
CA LEU A 538 2.45 22.52 -5.39
C LEU A 538 2.07 21.75 -4.12
N HIS A 539 1.18 20.76 -4.21
CA HIS A 539 0.73 19.98 -3.05
C HIS A 539 1.88 19.24 -2.30
N ALA A 540 3.00 18.97 -2.98
CA ALA A 540 4.24 18.51 -2.36
C ALA A 540 5.40 19.53 -2.49
N GLY A 541 5.12 20.75 -2.96
CA GLY A 541 6.10 21.80 -3.27
C GLY A 541 6.83 22.37 -2.05
N ALA A 542 6.46 21.99 -0.82
CA ALA A 542 7.18 22.37 0.40
C ALA A 542 8.59 21.73 0.49
N SER A 543 8.90 20.75 -0.36
CA SER A 543 10.21 20.10 -0.46
C SER A 543 10.82 20.31 -1.84
N ILE A 544 12.16 20.41 -1.90
CA ILE A 544 12.89 20.47 -3.17
C ILE A 544 12.57 19.22 -3.99
N GLY A 545 12.17 19.40 -5.25
CA GLY A 545 11.76 18.32 -6.14
C GLY A 545 10.32 17.82 -5.92
N GLY A 546 9.56 18.41 -4.99
CA GLY A 546 8.18 18.01 -4.72
C GLY A 546 7.12 18.69 -5.60
N ALA A 547 7.45 19.79 -6.29
CA ALA A 547 6.55 20.40 -7.26
C ALA A 547 6.46 19.54 -8.53
N GLN A 548 5.24 19.29 -9.00
CA GLN A 548 4.96 18.47 -10.17
C GLN A 548 4.51 19.36 -11.34
N PHE A 549 4.99 19.07 -12.54
CA PHE A 549 4.74 19.89 -13.73
C PHE A 549 3.90 19.10 -14.73
N TYR A 550 2.80 19.70 -15.19
CA TYR A 550 1.88 19.11 -16.17
C TYR A 550 1.82 19.99 -17.44
N PRO A 551 2.85 19.94 -18.30
CA PRO A 551 2.83 20.65 -19.57
C PRO A 551 2.08 19.87 -20.65
N VAL A 552 1.25 20.57 -21.42
CA VAL A 552 0.55 20.08 -22.61
C VAL A 552 0.86 21.03 -23.77
N CYS A 553 1.32 20.49 -24.89
CA CYS A 553 1.67 21.28 -26.07
C CYS A 553 0.63 21.15 -27.20
N ALA A 554 0.40 22.24 -27.93
CA ALA A 554 -0.40 22.28 -29.15
C ALA A 554 0.37 22.98 -30.27
N GLN A 555 0.13 22.55 -31.51
CA GLN A 555 0.64 23.22 -32.71
C GLN A 555 -0.46 24.09 -33.28
N ILE A 556 -0.19 25.39 -33.42
CA ILE A 556 -1.19 26.36 -33.88
C ILE A 556 -0.62 27.22 -35.00
N THR A 557 -1.46 27.52 -35.98
CA THR A 557 -1.12 28.48 -37.04
C THR A 557 -1.82 29.80 -36.74
N VAL A 558 -1.03 30.82 -36.44
CA VAL A 558 -1.51 32.18 -36.20
C VAL A 558 -1.69 32.86 -37.55
N THR A 559 -2.94 33.27 -37.83
CA THR A 559 -3.32 33.93 -39.08
C THR A 559 -3.85 35.35 -38.82
N GLY A 560 -3.38 36.33 -39.61
CA GLY A 560 -3.87 37.72 -39.56
C GLY A 560 -3.45 38.55 -38.34
N GLY A 561 -2.14 38.59 -38.02
CA GLY A 561 -1.57 39.30 -36.86
C GLY A 561 -0.62 40.47 -37.18
N GLY A 562 0.27 40.81 -36.22
CA GLY A 562 1.24 41.92 -36.27
C GLY A 562 2.64 41.50 -36.74
N SER A 563 3.70 42.12 -36.21
CA SER A 563 5.12 41.85 -36.57
C SER A 563 5.98 41.39 -35.40
N VAL A 564 5.40 41.20 -34.21
CA VAL A 564 6.16 40.93 -32.99
C VAL A 564 6.51 39.45 -32.87
N ASN A 565 7.79 39.17 -32.55
CA ASN A 565 8.35 37.83 -32.33
C ASN A 565 9.10 37.77 -30.99
N PRO A 566 8.40 37.60 -29.86
CA PRO A 566 9.07 37.55 -28.56
C PRO A 566 9.85 36.23 -28.37
N SER A 567 10.85 36.26 -27.50
CA SER A 567 11.66 35.12 -27.08
C SER A 567 12.33 35.46 -25.74
N GLY A 568 12.94 34.47 -25.07
CA GLY A 568 13.69 34.71 -23.83
C GLY A 568 13.59 33.59 -22.79
N ILE A 569 12.78 32.55 -23.02
CA ILE A 569 12.61 31.43 -22.10
C ILE A 569 13.04 30.13 -22.79
N ALA A 570 13.82 29.31 -22.07
CA ALA A 570 14.29 28.00 -22.52
C ALA A 570 13.52 26.88 -21.84
N PHE A 571 13.13 25.85 -22.57
CA PHE A 571 12.64 24.59 -21.99
C PHE A 571 13.46 23.45 -22.60
N PRO A 572 14.26 22.69 -21.83
CA PRO A 572 14.52 22.82 -20.39
C PRO A 572 15.31 24.09 -20.03
N GLY A 573 15.20 24.55 -18.77
CA GLY A 573 15.97 25.70 -18.24
C GLY A 573 15.15 26.89 -17.73
N ALA A 574 13.84 26.89 -17.92
CA ALA A 574 12.95 27.99 -17.49
C ALA A 574 12.82 28.13 -15.97
N TYR A 575 13.13 27.06 -15.23
CA TYR A 575 12.88 26.93 -13.79
C TYR A 575 14.10 26.31 -13.08
N SER A 576 14.29 26.70 -11.83
CA SER A 576 15.15 26.04 -10.85
C SER A 576 14.30 25.39 -9.77
N ALA A 577 14.77 24.27 -9.21
CA ALA A 577 14.11 23.58 -8.10
C ALA A 577 14.00 24.43 -6.81
N THR A 578 14.70 25.57 -6.76
CA THR A 578 14.73 26.52 -5.65
C THR A 578 13.99 27.82 -5.94
N ASP A 579 13.37 27.95 -7.11
CA ASP A 579 12.58 29.15 -7.42
C ASP A 579 11.43 29.29 -6.42
N PRO A 580 11.11 30.51 -5.94
CA PRO A 580 10.03 30.74 -4.98
C PRO A 580 8.65 30.24 -5.46
N GLY A 581 8.46 30.15 -6.77
CA GLY A 581 7.25 29.60 -7.39
C GLY A 581 7.23 28.07 -7.50
N ILE A 582 8.35 27.40 -7.21
CA ILE A 582 8.55 25.94 -7.30
C ILE A 582 8.71 25.33 -5.90
N LEU A 583 9.61 25.86 -5.08
CA LEU A 583 9.72 25.52 -3.67
C LEU A 583 8.73 26.36 -2.86
N PHE A 584 7.47 25.95 -2.86
CA PHE A 584 6.37 26.69 -2.25
C PHE A 584 5.45 25.76 -1.47
N ASN A 585 5.07 26.17 -0.25
CA ASN A 585 4.13 25.45 0.60
C ASN A 585 2.73 26.09 0.54
N PRO A 586 1.75 25.48 -0.16
CA PRO A 586 0.41 26.06 -0.32
C PRO A 586 -0.46 25.96 0.95
N TYR A 587 0.03 25.29 2.00
CA TYR A 587 -0.69 25.08 3.26
C TYR A 587 -0.39 26.14 4.33
N LEU A 588 0.45 27.14 4.03
CA LEU A 588 0.79 28.23 4.97
C LEU A 588 -0.32 29.30 5.12
N GLY A 589 -1.45 29.11 4.43
CA GLY A 589 -2.64 29.96 4.54
C GLY A 589 -2.77 31.02 3.45
N GLU A 590 -3.89 31.75 3.48
CA GLU A 590 -4.34 32.66 2.42
C GLU A 590 -3.32 33.76 2.09
N ALA A 591 -2.69 34.35 3.10
CA ALA A 591 -1.71 35.43 2.91
C ALA A 591 -0.46 34.95 2.15
N SER A 592 0.02 33.74 2.46
CA SER A 592 1.15 33.12 1.74
C SER A 592 0.77 32.80 0.30
N ASN A 593 -0.42 32.25 0.09
CA ASN A 593 -0.93 31.89 -1.24
C ASN A 593 -1.15 33.13 -2.10
N ALA A 594 -1.70 34.21 -1.54
CA ALA A 594 -1.88 35.50 -2.24
C ALA A 594 -0.55 36.16 -2.63
N ALA A 595 0.54 35.88 -1.90
CA ALA A 595 1.88 36.35 -2.22
C ALA A 595 2.63 35.44 -3.23
N TYR A 596 2.01 34.37 -3.72
CA TYR A 596 2.65 33.43 -4.65
C TYR A 596 3.05 34.11 -5.97
N VAL A 597 4.31 33.88 -6.38
CA VAL A 597 4.86 34.37 -7.65
C VAL A 597 5.04 33.20 -8.61
N ALA A 598 4.35 33.23 -9.76
CA ALA A 598 4.52 32.21 -10.78
C ALA A 598 5.93 32.23 -11.39
N PRO A 599 6.58 31.06 -11.57
CA PRO A 599 7.92 30.96 -12.14
C PRO A 599 7.92 31.18 -13.66
N GLY A 600 9.09 31.27 -14.30
CA GLY A 600 9.22 31.36 -15.76
C GLY A 600 9.09 32.77 -16.35
N GLY A 601 9.58 33.79 -15.62
CA GLY A 601 9.66 35.17 -16.12
C GLY A 601 8.32 35.91 -16.19
N PRO A 602 8.30 37.19 -16.61
CA PRO A 602 7.07 37.98 -16.71
C PRO A 602 6.20 37.56 -17.90
N VAL A 603 4.90 37.85 -17.83
CA VAL A 603 4.01 37.77 -19.00
C VAL A 603 4.44 38.83 -20.01
N THR A 604 4.66 38.42 -21.25
CA THR A 604 5.11 39.32 -22.33
C THR A 604 3.99 40.29 -22.69
N SER A 605 4.30 41.58 -22.75
CA SER A 605 3.39 42.60 -23.27
C SER A 605 3.37 42.54 -24.80
N VAL A 606 2.44 41.77 -25.37
CA VAL A 606 2.26 41.58 -26.83
C VAL A 606 0.85 41.86 -27.31
#